data_AF-A0A8H2W068-F1
#
_entry.id   AF-A0A8H2W068-F1
#
_cell.length_a   1.000
_cell.length_b   1.000
_cell.length_c   1.000
_cell.angle_alpha   90.00
_cell.angle_beta   90.00
_cell.angle_gamma   90.00
#
_symmetry.space_group_name_H-M   'P 1'
#
loop_
_entity.id
_entity.type
_entity.pdbx_description
1 polymer ?
#
loop_
_entity_poly.entity_id
_entity_poly.type
_entity_poly.pdbx_seq_one_letter_code
_entity_poly.pdbx_strand_id
1 'polypeptide(L)'
;MTCTSTYYEILDIPSALQNESHIPVATLRSAYRRALLRNHPDKSPGQELGPTNKNKTIYTIDQISVAFSHLSDSKLRAQYDKELRLQNRSINGAGQKEREVFRTGVEVVDLDDLNVEEEDGIWYRSCRCGDDRGFLIREQDLEDAAEDGEISVGCKGCSLWLKVLFGVMEDLPDDKVSGA
;
A
#
# COMPACT_ATOMS: atom_id res chain seq x y z
N MET A 1 -22.32 -3.75 -16.26
CA MET A 1 -22.53 -3.51 -14.82
C MET A 1 -21.36 -2.70 -14.33
N THR A 2 -21.48 -1.38 -14.25
CA THR A 2 -20.44 -0.52 -13.71
C THR A 2 -20.50 -0.59 -12.19
N CYS A 3 -19.89 -1.62 -11.60
CA CYS A 3 -19.60 -1.60 -10.18
C CYS A 3 -18.69 -0.40 -9.95
N THR A 4 -19.18 0.60 -9.23
CA THR A 4 -18.40 1.77 -8.85
C THR A 4 -17.31 1.29 -7.88
N SER A 5 -16.12 1.01 -8.42
CA SER A 5 -14.97 0.60 -7.62
C SER A 5 -14.70 1.64 -6.54
N THR A 6 -14.39 1.16 -5.33
CA THR A 6 -14.08 2.07 -4.22
C THR A 6 -12.70 2.69 -4.40
N TYR A 7 -12.42 3.82 -3.76
CA TYR A 7 -11.07 4.41 -3.79
C TYR A 7 -10.00 3.47 -3.24
N TYR A 8 -10.35 2.65 -2.24
CA TYR A 8 -9.49 1.60 -1.71
C TYR A 8 -9.20 0.50 -2.74
N GLU A 9 -10.21 0.10 -3.52
CA GLU A 9 -10.07 -0.90 -4.58
C GLU A 9 -9.23 -0.39 -5.76
N ILE A 10 -9.33 0.90 -6.09
CA ILE A 10 -8.52 1.53 -7.15
C ILE A 10 -7.02 1.50 -6.81
N LEU A 11 -6.68 1.73 -5.54
CA LEU A 11 -5.29 1.64 -5.05
C LEU A 11 -4.89 0.22 -4.60
N ASP A 12 -5.82 -0.74 -4.72
CA ASP A 12 -5.65 -2.14 -4.32
C ASP A 12 -5.23 -2.26 -2.83
N ILE A 13 -5.82 -1.42 -1.97
CA ILE A 13 -5.63 -1.38 -0.52
C ILE A 13 -6.59 -2.42 0.11
N PRO A 14 -6.07 -3.38 0.90
CA PRO A 14 -6.88 -4.41 1.53
C PRO A 14 -7.73 -3.82 2.65
N SER A 15 -8.87 -4.44 2.93
CA SER A 15 -9.76 -4.02 4.01
C SER A 15 -9.07 -4.03 5.39
N ALA A 16 -8.01 -4.82 5.57
CA ALA A 16 -7.19 -4.80 6.78
C ALA A 16 -6.59 -3.41 7.04
N LEU A 17 -5.99 -2.78 6.03
CA LEU A 17 -5.43 -1.43 6.13
C LEU A 17 -6.52 -0.36 6.12
N GLN A 18 -7.63 -0.58 5.39
CA GLN A 18 -8.76 0.34 5.40
C GLN A 18 -9.34 0.55 6.81
N ASN A 19 -9.39 -0.52 7.61
CA ASN A 19 -9.92 -0.50 8.97
C ASN A 19 -8.95 0.11 9.99
N GLU A 20 -7.69 0.37 9.62
CA GLU A 20 -6.74 1.06 10.50
C GLU A 20 -7.12 2.54 10.64
N SER A 21 -7.03 3.04 11.89
CA SER A 21 -7.34 4.43 12.24
C SER A 21 -6.43 5.43 11.52
N HIS A 22 -5.20 5.02 11.20
CA HIS A 22 -4.20 5.80 10.49
C HIS A 22 -3.61 4.95 9.38
N ILE A 23 -3.39 5.53 8.19
CA ILE A 23 -2.60 4.90 7.13
C ILE A 23 -1.49 5.91 6.80
N PRO A 24 -0.20 5.55 6.96
CA PRO A 24 0.89 6.46 6.65
C PRO A 24 0.81 6.99 5.22
N VAL A 25 1.15 8.27 5.02
CA VAL A 25 1.11 8.87 3.66
C VAL A 25 2.07 8.15 2.71
N ALA A 26 3.21 7.66 3.22
CA ALA A 26 4.15 6.83 2.48
C ALA A 26 3.50 5.54 1.93
N THR A 27 2.63 4.90 2.71
CA THR A 27 1.84 3.74 2.30
C THR A 27 0.93 4.08 1.11
N LEU A 28 0.22 5.21 1.19
CA LEU A 28 -0.65 5.69 0.11
C LEU A 28 0.15 6.07 -1.14
N ARG A 29 1.33 6.70 -0.99
CA ARG A 29 2.24 7.04 -2.09
C ARG A 29 2.77 5.80 -2.79
N SER A 30 3.16 4.79 -2.02
CA SER A 30 3.59 3.48 -2.57
C SER A 30 2.46 2.82 -3.35
N ALA A 31 1.24 2.80 -2.80
CA ALA A 31 0.04 2.29 -3.47
C ALA A 31 -0.26 3.02 -4.78
N TYR A 32 -0.15 4.36 -4.78
CA TYR A 32 -0.32 5.22 -5.95
C TYR A 32 0.71 4.92 -7.04
N ARG A 33 2.01 4.89 -6.70
CA ARG A 33 3.08 4.54 -7.65
C ARG A 33 2.85 3.15 -8.26
N ARG A 34 2.47 2.17 -7.45
CA ARG A 34 2.13 0.82 -7.91
C ARG A 34 0.92 0.82 -8.87
N ALA A 35 -0.15 1.53 -8.52
CA ALA A 35 -1.35 1.63 -9.34
C ALA A 35 -1.04 2.25 -10.71
N LEU A 36 -0.23 3.30 -10.75
CA LEU A 36 0.24 3.91 -12.00
C LEU A 36 1.05 2.93 -12.85
N LEU A 37 2.03 2.23 -12.27
CA LEU A 37 2.86 1.27 -13.01
C LEU A 37 2.07 0.07 -13.57
N ARG A 38 0.97 -0.30 -12.92
CA ARG A 38 0.10 -1.40 -13.36
C ARG A 38 -0.89 -0.99 -14.45
N ASN A 39 -1.30 0.27 -14.45
CA ASN A 39 -2.30 0.80 -15.38
C ASN A 39 -1.70 1.72 -16.46
N HIS A 40 -0.37 1.79 -16.54
CA HIS A 40 0.31 2.63 -17.52
C HIS A 40 0.01 2.14 -18.95
N PRO A 41 -0.39 3.03 -19.88
CA PRO A 41 -0.82 2.64 -21.22
C PRO A 41 0.28 2.01 -22.08
N ASP A 42 1.55 2.23 -21.72
CA ASP A 42 2.72 1.62 -22.40
C ASP A 42 2.90 0.12 -22.07
N LYS A 43 2.35 -0.34 -20.94
CA LYS A 43 2.20 -1.79 -20.68
C LYS A 43 0.96 -2.29 -21.39
N SER A 44 1.09 -2.49 -22.70
CA SER A 44 0.06 -3.15 -23.51
C SER A 44 -0.43 -4.45 -22.83
N PRO A 45 -1.74 -4.79 -22.91
CA PRO A 45 -2.35 -5.93 -22.21
C PRO A 45 -1.89 -7.32 -22.72
N GLY A 46 -0.76 -7.39 -23.42
CA GLY A 46 -0.21 -8.60 -24.03
C GLY A 46 0.96 -9.25 -23.27
N GLN A 47 1.40 -8.69 -22.13
CA GLN A 47 2.60 -9.16 -21.42
C GLN A 47 2.31 -9.76 -20.03
N GLU A 48 1.26 -10.58 -19.91
CA GLU A 48 1.06 -11.44 -18.74
C GLU A 48 1.04 -12.91 -19.19
N LEU A 49 2.23 -13.47 -19.42
CA LEU A 49 2.45 -14.92 -19.37
C LEU A 49 2.62 -15.32 -17.89
N GLY A 50 1.53 -15.24 -17.13
CA GLY A 50 1.43 -15.72 -15.75
C GLY A 50 0.00 -16.18 -15.48
N PRO A 51 -0.26 -17.40 -14.99
CA PRO A 51 -1.57 -18.01 -15.08
C PRO A 51 -2.52 -17.63 -13.93
N THR A 52 -2.58 -16.38 -13.43
CA THR A 52 -3.52 -16.04 -12.33
C THR A 52 -3.89 -14.55 -12.20
N ASN A 53 -4.52 -13.90 -13.19
CA ASN A 53 -5.43 -12.79 -12.87
C ASN A 53 -6.38 -12.41 -14.03
N LYS A 54 -7.45 -13.20 -14.21
CA LYS A 54 -8.45 -12.98 -15.26
C LYS A 54 -9.47 -11.85 -14.98
N ASN A 55 -9.27 -11.03 -13.93
CA ASN A 55 -10.18 -9.94 -13.55
C ASN A 55 -9.43 -8.63 -13.25
N LYS A 56 -8.45 -8.26 -14.07
CA LYS A 56 -7.72 -6.99 -13.86
C LYS A 56 -8.55 -5.84 -14.42
N THR A 57 -9.25 -5.12 -13.55
CA THR A 57 -9.89 -3.85 -13.88
C THR A 57 -8.78 -2.83 -14.15
N ILE A 58 -8.74 -2.29 -15.36
CA ILE A 58 -7.81 -1.22 -15.72
C ILE A 58 -8.45 0.10 -15.27
N TYR A 59 -7.77 0.82 -14.40
CA TYR A 59 -8.18 2.15 -13.95
C TYR A 59 -7.45 3.23 -14.74
N THR A 60 -8.15 4.33 -15.02
CA THR A 60 -7.52 5.50 -15.65
C THR A 60 -6.60 6.22 -14.65
N ILE A 61 -5.61 6.94 -15.16
CA ILE A 61 -4.69 7.74 -14.33
C ILE A 61 -5.50 8.74 -13.48
N ASP A 62 -6.51 9.38 -14.08
CA ASP A 62 -7.39 10.32 -13.37
C ASP A 62 -8.10 9.67 -12.18
N GLN A 63 -8.63 8.44 -12.35
CA GLN A 63 -9.26 7.69 -11.25
C GLN A 63 -8.27 7.37 -10.12
N ILE A 64 -7.04 6.99 -10.47
CA ILE A 64 -5.98 6.67 -9.51
C ILE A 64 -5.57 7.93 -8.74
N SER A 65 -5.41 9.07 -9.43
CA SER A 65 -5.08 10.35 -8.81
C SER A 65 -6.20 10.85 -7.89
N VAL A 66 -7.47 10.78 -8.31
CA VAL A 66 -8.62 11.14 -7.48
C VAL A 66 -8.68 10.28 -6.21
N ALA A 67 -8.48 8.97 -6.34
CA ALA A 67 -8.47 8.05 -5.20
C ALA A 67 -7.35 8.40 -4.20
N PHE A 68 -6.13 8.66 -4.69
CA PHE A 68 -5.01 9.08 -3.85
C PHE A 68 -5.29 10.41 -3.15
N SER A 69 -5.77 11.42 -3.87
CA SER A 69 -6.09 12.73 -3.28
C SER A 69 -7.12 12.62 -2.16
N HIS A 70 -8.20 11.87 -2.36
CA HIS A 70 -9.22 11.66 -1.33
C HIS A 70 -8.71 10.89 -0.09
N LEU A 71 -7.91 9.84 -0.29
CA LEU A 71 -7.40 9.05 0.83
C LEU A 71 -6.24 9.73 1.58
N SER A 72 -5.50 10.61 0.91
CA SER A 72 -4.39 11.37 1.50
C SER A 72 -4.84 12.48 2.46
N ASP A 73 -6.03 13.06 2.26
CA ASP A 73 -6.62 14.03 3.18
C ASP A 73 -7.50 13.31 4.21
N SER A 74 -7.10 13.39 5.48
CA SER A 74 -7.82 12.78 6.62
C SER A 74 -9.30 13.19 6.67
N LYS A 75 -9.65 14.44 6.33
CA LYS A 75 -11.05 14.90 6.33
C LYS A 75 -11.85 14.29 5.18
N LEU A 76 -11.29 14.28 3.97
CA LEU A 76 -11.95 13.70 2.80
C LEU A 76 -12.10 12.18 2.94
N ARG A 77 -11.08 11.51 3.47
CA ARG A 77 -11.13 10.08 3.79
C ARG A 77 -12.24 9.78 4.80
N ALA A 78 -12.32 10.52 5.90
CA ALA A 78 -13.35 10.31 6.91
C ALA A 78 -14.77 10.54 6.37
N GLN A 79 -14.95 11.54 5.50
CA GLN A 79 -16.23 11.77 4.80
C GLN A 79 -16.58 10.59 3.89
N TYR A 80 -15.62 10.13 3.08
CA TYR A 80 -15.80 9.00 2.18
C TYR A 80 -16.11 7.70 2.93
N ASP A 81 -15.42 7.41 4.04
CA ASP A 81 -15.67 6.22 4.86
C ASP A 81 -17.08 6.26 5.48
N LYS A 82 -17.56 7.44 5.86
CA LYS A 82 -18.94 7.62 6.34
C LYS A 82 -19.95 7.34 5.23
N GLU A 83 -19.72 7.85 4.02
CA GLU A 83 -20.58 7.58 2.85
C GLU A 83 -20.61 6.10 2.50
N LEU A 84 -19.45 5.43 2.50
CA LEU A 84 -19.35 4.00 2.21
C LEU A 84 -20.15 3.16 3.24
N ARG A 85 -20.07 3.51 4.53
CA ARG A 85 -20.86 2.86 5.59
C ARG A 85 -22.36 3.07 5.42
N LEU A 86 -22.79 4.25 4.97
CA LEU A 86 -24.21 4.56 4.72
C LEU A 86 -24.72 3.80 3.48
N GLN A 87 -23.94 3.78 2.40
CA GLN A 87 -24.28 3.04 1.18
C GLN A 87 -24.39 1.54 1.44
N ASN A 88 -23.45 0.96 2.20
CA ASN A 88 -23.52 -0.45 2.58
C ASN A 88 -24.76 -0.78 3.42
N ARG A 89 -25.22 0.16 4.27
CA ARG A 89 -26.45 0.02 5.05
C ARG A 89 -27.71 0.12 4.19
N SER A 90 -27.74 1.00 3.19
CA SER A 90 -28.89 1.19 2.30
C SER A 90 -29.09 0.04 1.32
N ILE A 91 -28.01 -0.66 0.92
CA ILE A 91 -28.09 -1.80 0.00
C ILE A 91 -28.41 -3.11 0.73
N ASN A 92 -28.00 -3.26 2.00
CA ASN A 92 -28.08 -4.51 2.76
C ASN A 92 -28.92 -4.40 4.05
N GLY A 93 -30.21 -4.07 3.93
CA GLY A 93 -31.18 -4.05 5.03
C GLY A 93 -31.43 -5.39 5.75
N ALA A 94 -30.68 -6.46 5.45
CA ALA A 94 -30.77 -7.74 6.12
C ALA A 94 -29.42 -8.47 6.09
N GLY A 95 -28.76 -8.56 7.25
CA GLY A 95 -28.03 -9.74 7.71
C GLY A 95 -27.14 -10.51 6.72
N GLN A 96 -26.48 -9.87 5.76
CA GLN A 96 -25.43 -10.53 5.03
C GLN A 96 -24.18 -10.50 5.89
N LYS A 97 -23.91 -11.67 6.49
CA LYS A 97 -22.59 -12.13 6.92
C LYS A 97 -21.53 -11.30 6.21
N GLU A 98 -20.63 -10.68 6.98
CA GLU A 98 -19.27 -10.45 6.52
C GLU A 98 -18.95 -11.64 5.61
N ARG A 99 -18.94 -11.42 4.28
CA ARG A 99 -18.12 -12.29 3.45
C ARG A 99 -16.83 -12.24 4.22
N GLU A 100 -16.39 -13.38 4.74
CA GLU A 100 -15.06 -13.50 5.30
C GLU A 100 -14.17 -13.05 4.15
N VAL A 101 -13.88 -11.74 4.13
CA VAL A 101 -12.91 -11.12 3.28
C VAL A 101 -11.69 -11.82 3.80
N PHE A 102 -11.26 -12.82 3.04
CA PHE A 102 -10.12 -13.66 3.31
C PHE A 102 -9.12 -12.76 4.05
N ARG A 103 -8.86 -13.07 5.33
CA ARG A 103 -7.96 -12.31 6.22
C ARG A 103 -6.51 -12.42 5.73
N THR A 104 -6.32 -12.48 4.43
CA THR A 104 -5.11 -12.85 3.74
C THR A 104 -4.51 -11.58 3.19
N GLY A 105 -3.31 -11.26 3.68
CA GLY A 105 -2.33 -10.66 2.81
C GLY A 105 -1.68 -9.39 3.32
N VAL A 106 -1.73 -9.07 4.62
CA VAL A 106 -0.76 -8.16 5.22
C VAL A 106 0.14 -8.99 6.12
N GLU A 107 1.36 -9.28 5.66
CA GLU A 107 2.41 -9.91 6.46
C GLU A 107 3.16 -8.81 7.21
N VAL A 108 3.51 -9.01 8.48
CA VAL A 108 4.25 -8.03 9.29
C VAL A 108 5.68 -8.54 9.47
N VAL A 109 6.67 -7.68 9.20
CA VAL A 109 8.09 -7.99 9.34
C VAL A 109 8.85 -6.78 9.87
N ASP A 110 10.04 -7.00 10.42
CA ASP A 110 10.93 -5.91 10.80
C ASP A 110 11.79 -5.48 9.60
N LEU A 111 12.26 -4.24 9.59
CA LEU A 111 13.10 -3.72 8.50
C LEU A 111 14.42 -4.50 8.35
N ASP A 112 14.96 -5.01 9.47
CA ASP A 112 16.19 -5.80 9.52
C ASP A 112 16.05 -7.18 8.84
N ASP A 113 14.82 -7.66 8.64
CA ASP A 113 14.54 -8.92 7.92
C ASP A 113 14.51 -8.74 6.39
N LEU A 114 14.56 -7.48 5.89
CA LEU A 114 14.57 -7.20 4.47
C LEU A 114 15.99 -7.18 3.90
N ASN A 115 16.10 -7.49 2.61
CA ASN A 115 17.33 -7.27 1.88
C ASN A 115 17.55 -5.77 1.66
N VAL A 116 18.76 -5.29 1.92
CA VAL A 116 19.14 -3.89 1.72
C VAL A 116 20.17 -3.77 0.59
N GLU A 117 19.95 -2.80 -0.28
CA GLU A 117 20.91 -2.28 -1.25
C GLU A 117 21.38 -0.92 -0.73
N GLU A 118 22.46 -0.92 0.07
CA GLU A 118 22.99 0.28 0.74
C GLU A 118 23.37 1.40 -0.24
N GLU A 119 23.83 1.05 -1.45
CA GLU A 119 24.23 2.03 -2.48
C GLU A 119 23.05 2.87 -2.98
N ASP A 120 21.84 2.29 -2.98
CA ASP A 120 20.63 2.93 -3.52
C ASP A 120 19.64 3.35 -2.43
N GLY A 121 19.89 3.00 -1.16
CA GLY A 121 18.94 3.22 -0.06
C GLY A 121 17.62 2.49 -0.30
N ILE A 122 17.69 1.22 -0.75
CA ILE A 122 16.50 0.42 -1.08
C ILE A 122 16.44 -0.83 -0.22
N TRP A 123 15.27 -1.06 0.37
CA TRP A 123 14.92 -2.31 1.04
C TRP A 123 13.94 -3.08 0.17
N TYR A 124 14.17 -4.38 0.03
CA TYR A 124 13.32 -5.23 -0.79
C TYR A 124 13.19 -6.64 -0.23
N ARG A 125 12.15 -7.34 -0.67
CA ARG A 125 11.92 -8.74 -0.37
C ARG A 125 11.20 -9.43 -1.53
N SER A 126 11.57 -10.67 -1.78
CA SER A 126 10.88 -11.51 -2.76
C SER A 126 9.45 -11.78 -2.33
N CYS A 127 8.53 -11.79 -3.30
CA CYS A 127 7.14 -12.16 -3.05
C CYS A 127 6.88 -13.61 -3.50
N ARG A 128 5.98 -14.31 -2.80
CA ARG A 128 5.53 -15.67 -3.17
C ARG A 128 4.87 -15.80 -4.55
N CYS A 129 4.63 -14.68 -5.24
CA CYS A 129 4.21 -14.70 -6.65
C CYS A 129 5.37 -14.94 -7.63
N GLY A 130 6.63 -15.01 -7.15
CA GLY A 130 7.82 -15.22 -7.96
C GLY A 130 8.54 -13.93 -8.41
N ASP A 131 8.20 -12.78 -7.83
CA ASP A 131 8.92 -11.53 -8.07
C ASP A 131 9.99 -11.33 -6.99
N ASP A 132 11.27 -11.36 -7.38
CA ASP A 132 12.42 -11.25 -6.47
C ASP A 132 12.47 -9.91 -5.72
N ARG A 133 11.95 -8.83 -6.34
CA ARG A 133 11.81 -7.50 -5.73
C ARG A 133 10.34 -7.10 -5.64
N GLY A 134 9.54 -8.08 -5.24
CA GLY A 134 8.09 -7.97 -5.15
C GLY A 134 7.67 -6.85 -4.20
N PHE A 135 8.25 -6.80 -3.00
CA PHE A 135 8.11 -5.69 -2.06
C PHE A 135 9.34 -4.80 -2.15
N LEU A 136 9.14 -3.49 -2.34
CA LEU A 136 10.22 -2.52 -2.47
C LEU A 136 9.88 -1.26 -1.69
N ILE A 137 10.82 -0.81 -0.88
CA ILE A 137 10.74 0.34 0.00
C ILE A 137 11.97 1.19 -0.26
N ARG A 138 11.78 2.51 -0.43
CA ARG A 138 12.88 3.47 -0.60
C ARG A 138 13.15 4.16 0.72
N GLU A 139 14.38 4.62 0.92
CA GLU A 139 14.78 5.44 2.06
C GLU A 139 13.82 6.61 2.30
N GLN A 140 13.49 7.37 1.27
CA GLN A 140 12.52 8.47 1.37
C GLN A 140 11.14 8.04 1.89
N ASP A 141 10.69 6.81 1.58
CA ASP A 141 9.42 6.31 2.09
C ASP A 141 9.52 5.95 3.59
N LEU A 142 10.70 5.53 4.07
CA LEU A 142 10.97 5.30 5.49
C LEU A 142 11.10 6.62 6.26
N GLU A 143 11.78 7.62 5.68
CA GLU A 143 11.88 8.98 6.25
C GLU A 143 10.49 9.62 6.40
N ASP A 144 9.64 9.51 5.37
CA ASP A 144 8.27 10.02 5.41
C ASP A 144 7.40 9.32 6.48
N ALA A 145 7.70 8.06 6.80
CA ALA A 145 7.00 7.25 7.79
C ALA A 145 7.77 7.15 9.12
N ALA A 146 8.83 7.94 9.31
CA ALA A 146 9.69 7.92 10.49
C ALA A 146 8.92 8.21 11.79
N GLU A 147 7.93 9.10 11.73
CA GLU A 147 7.06 9.43 12.86
C GLU A 147 6.09 8.29 13.22
N ASP A 148 5.68 7.50 12.23
CA ASP A 148 4.79 6.35 12.43
C ASP A 148 5.55 5.11 12.93
N GLY A 149 6.82 4.95 12.54
CA GLY A 149 7.63 3.76 12.84
C GLY A 149 7.16 2.50 12.11
N GLU A 150 6.26 2.64 11.13
CA GLU A 150 5.74 1.55 10.32
C GLU A 150 5.32 2.02 8.92
N ILE A 151 5.48 1.15 7.93
CA ILE A 151 5.03 1.39 6.56
C ILE A 151 4.43 0.13 5.95
N SER A 152 3.31 0.26 5.23
CA SER A 152 2.74 -0.84 4.47
C SER A 152 3.03 -0.67 2.98
N VAL A 153 3.59 -1.72 2.35
CA VAL A 153 3.89 -1.72 0.91
C VAL A 153 3.27 -2.90 0.19
N GLY A 154 2.72 -2.61 -0.98
CA GLY A 154 2.09 -3.59 -1.83
C GLY A 154 3.09 -4.25 -2.79
N CYS A 155 2.93 -5.56 -3.02
CA CYS A 155 3.70 -6.27 -4.03
C CYS A 155 3.41 -5.71 -5.43
N LYS A 156 4.44 -5.55 -6.25
CA LYS A 156 4.31 -5.09 -7.65
C LYS A 156 3.51 -6.06 -8.52
N GLY A 157 3.78 -7.36 -8.38
CA GLY A 157 3.24 -8.43 -9.22
C GLY A 157 1.90 -9.03 -8.78
N CYS A 158 1.46 -8.82 -7.54
CA CYS A 158 0.20 -9.39 -7.04
C CYS A 158 -0.57 -8.38 -6.16
N SER A 159 -1.52 -8.85 -5.34
CA SER A 159 -2.34 -8.02 -4.43
C SER A 159 -1.94 -8.17 -2.97
N LEU A 160 -0.74 -8.70 -2.70
CA LEU A 160 -0.22 -8.89 -1.34
C LEU A 160 0.41 -7.62 -0.82
N TRP A 161 0.38 -7.49 0.50
CA TRP A 161 0.90 -6.36 1.24
C TRP A 161 1.83 -6.84 2.35
N LEU A 162 2.85 -6.03 2.63
CA LEU A 162 3.84 -6.25 3.66
C LEU A 162 3.87 -4.99 4.52
N LYS A 163 3.59 -5.15 5.81
CA LYS A 163 3.76 -4.10 6.82
C LYS A 163 5.14 -4.26 7.44
N VAL A 164 5.95 -3.22 7.34
CA VAL A 164 7.32 -3.20 7.83
C VAL A 164 7.38 -2.28 9.03
N LEU A 165 7.88 -2.81 10.14
CA LEU A 165 8.11 -2.06 11.38
C LEU A 165 9.58 -1.64 11.44
N PHE A 166 9.83 -0.40 11.87
CA PHE A 166 11.19 0.12 11.99
C PHE A 166 11.30 1.18 13.10
N GLY A 167 12.47 1.25 13.72
CA GLY A 167 12.82 2.30 14.67
C GLY A 167 13.76 3.31 14.02
N VAL A 168 13.51 4.60 14.24
CA VAL A 168 14.47 5.65 13.87
C VAL A 168 15.49 5.75 14.99
N MET A 169 16.75 5.43 14.70
CA MET A 169 17.84 5.78 15.60
C MET A 169 18.22 7.24 15.33
N GLU A 170 17.99 8.12 16.32
CA GLU A 170 18.57 9.45 16.27
C GLU A 170 20.10 9.29 16.34
N ASP A 171 20.81 9.66 15.27
CA ASP A 171 22.26 9.82 15.30
C ASP A 171 22.59 10.93 16.31
N LEU A 172 22.81 10.52 17.56
CA LEU A 172 23.41 11.39 18.57
C LEU A 172 24.77 11.83 18.02
N PRO A 173 25.04 13.15 17.91
CA PRO A 173 26.34 13.61 17.45
C PRO A 173 27.41 13.06 18.39
N ASP A 174 28.34 12.28 17.83
CA ASP A 174 29.55 11.79 18.49
C ASP A 174 30.33 13.01 19.01
N ASP A 175 30.07 13.39 20.27
CA ASP A 175 30.85 14.41 20.97
C ASP A 175 32.25 13.83 21.15
N LYS A 176 33.11 14.16 20.19
CA LYS A 176 34.53 13.84 20.18
C LYS A 176 35.13 14.33 21.49
N VAL A 177 35.30 13.41 22.44
CA VAL A 177 36.16 13.57 23.61
C VAL A 177 37.56 13.92 23.12
N SER A 178 37.84 15.22 23.01
CA SER A 178 39.19 15.75 22.85
C SER A 178 39.69 16.03 24.26
N GLY A 179 40.51 15.10 24.76
CA GLY A 179 41.20 15.24 26.02
C GLY A 179 42.10 16.48 26.06
N ALA A 180 42.27 16.99 27.27
CA ALA A 180 43.39 17.83 27.70
C ALA A 180 43.82 17.35 29.09
#